data_AF-A0A932TFR1-F1
#
_entry.id   AF-A0A932TFR1-F1
#
_cell.length_a   1.000
_cell.length_b   1.000
_cell.length_c   1.000
_cell.angle_alpha   90.00
_cell.angle_beta   90.00
_cell.angle_gamma   90.00
#
_symmetry.space_group_name_H-M   'P 1'
#
loop_
_entity.id
_entity.type
_entity.pdbx_description
1 polymer ?
#
loop_
_entity_poly.entity_id
_entity_poly.type
_entity_poly.pdbx_seq_one_letter_code
_entity_poly.pdbx_strand_id
1 'polypeptide(L)'
;MDEGPQDRSFNLFRARLRRAAKRHDTRFVLRSLHPRVVSSFGGDVGVKDFQRFWNIDRPDSRLWRTLATILSLGGSFRTYDGHRQFCAPYVYSRWPDEWDAFQYAAILGRNINVRTRPSLASPVVTRLSYDLVRIPRGIRGVWVPVITPSGRRGYVYSRFIRSPIDYRACFEKLRGKWLMTALVAGD
;
A
#
# COMPACT_ATOMS: atom_id res chain seq x y z
N MET A 1 7.62 9.26 0.83
CA MET A 1 7.98 9.58 2.22
C MET A 1 8.17 8.28 2.98
N ASP A 2 9.15 8.18 3.90
CA ASP A 2 9.32 6.98 4.72
C ASP A 2 9.94 7.31 6.08
N GLU A 3 9.16 7.17 7.15
CA GLU A 3 9.61 7.38 8.53
C GLU A 3 10.07 6.09 9.20
N GLY A 4 9.91 4.93 8.55
CA GLY A 4 10.30 3.65 9.14
C GLY A 4 11.73 3.62 9.69
N PRO A 5 12.74 4.23 9.02
CA PRO A 5 14.10 4.34 9.53
C PRO A 5 14.27 5.15 10.83
N GLN A 6 13.30 6.00 11.21
CA GLN A 6 13.36 6.78 12.46
C GLN A 6 13.25 5.91 13.70
N ASP A 7 12.65 4.72 13.60
CA ASP A 7 12.68 3.70 14.66
C ASP A 7 13.50 2.50 14.18
N ARG A 8 14.73 2.37 14.72
CA ARG A 8 15.66 1.30 14.35
C ARG A 8 15.04 -0.09 14.53
N SER A 9 14.26 -0.30 15.59
CA SER A 9 13.64 -1.60 15.88
C SER A 9 12.56 -1.94 14.85
N PHE A 10 11.76 -0.96 14.45
CA PHE A 10 10.76 -1.12 13.41
C PHE A 10 11.41 -1.36 12.05
N ASN A 11 12.43 -0.58 11.69
CA ASN A 11 13.09 -0.72 10.39
C ASN A 11 13.69 -2.12 10.20
N LEU A 12 14.30 -2.68 11.26
CA LEU A 12 14.80 -4.06 11.26
C LEU A 12 13.68 -5.09 11.12
N PHE A 13 12.58 -4.92 11.87
CA PHE A 13 11.40 -5.77 11.76
C PHE A 13 10.81 -5.73 10.34
N ARG A 14 10.56 -4.54 9.80
CA ARG A 14 10.04 -4.31 8.45
C ARG A 14 10.92 -4.94 7.38
N ALA A 15 12.23 -4.82 7.51
CA ALA A 15 13.17 -5.45 6.57
C ALA A 15 13.05 -6.98 6.59
N ARG A 16 12.88 -7.59 7.78
CA ARG A 16 12.64 -9.03 7.94
C ARG A 16 11.28 -9.44 7.36
N LEU A 17 10.21 -8.70 7.66
CA LEU A 17 8.87 -8.96 7.15
C LEU A 17 8.81 -8.85 5.62
N ARG A 18 9.47 -7.85 5.03
CA ARG A 18 9.57 -7.71 3.58
C ARG A 18 10.32 -8.88 2.94
N ARG A 19 11.38 -9.40 3.58
CA ARG A 19 12.08 -10.61 3.10
C ARG A 19 11.20 -11.85 3.24
N ALA A 20 10.49 -12.00 4.35
CA ALA A 20 9.53 -13.08 4.56
C ALA A 20 8.44 -13.07 3.50
N ALA A 21 7.86 -11.90 3.19
CA ALA A 21 6.86 -11.75 2.15
C ALA A 21 7.39 -12.14 0.76
N LYS A 22 8.64 -11.80 0.44
CA LYS A 22 9.29 -12.19 -0.84
C LYS A 22 9.62 -13.67 -0.93
N ARG A 23 9.83 -14.35 0.21
CA ARG A 23 10.18 -15.77 0.29
C ARG A 23 8.99 -16.67 0.63
N HIS A 24 7.79 -16.09 0.73
CA HIS A 24 6.57 -16.77 1.16
C HIS A 24 6.75 -17.48 2.51
N ASP A 25 7.46 -16.84 3.46
CA ASP A 25 7.68 -17.38 4.81
C ASP A 25 6.43 -17.17 5.67
N THR A 26 5.47 -18.09 5.52
CA THR A 26 4.21 -18.13 6.28
C THR A 26 4.46 -18.10 7.78
N ARG A 27 5.44 -18.86 8.28
CA ARG A 27 5.73 -18.93 9.71
C ARG A 27 6.17 -17.58 10.28
N PHE A 28 6.98 -16.81 9.56
CA PHE A 28 7.37 -15.47 9.99
C PHE A 28 6.21 -14.48 9.91
N VAL A 29 5.42 -14.50 8.83
CA VAL A 29 4.27 -13.60 8.70
C VAL A 29 3.27 -13.84 9.83
N LEU A 30 2.87 -15.09 10.08
CA LEU A 30 1.90 -15.43 11.12
C LEU A 30 2.37 -15.02 12.53
N ARG A 31 3.65 -15.22 12.85
CA ARG A 31 4.23 -14.77 14.14
C ARG A 31 4.35 -13.25 14.28
N SER A 32 4.25 -12.53 13.16
CA SER A 32 4.27 -11.07 13.12
C SER A 32 2.88 -10.47 13.21
N LEU A 33 1.81 -11.28 13.32
CA LEU A 33 0.43 -10.78 13.42
C LEU A 33 0.07 -10.45 14.85
N HIS A 34 -0.69 -9.38 15.03
CA HIS A 34 -1.41 -9.14 16.26
C HIS A 34 -2.51 -10.21 16.43
N PRO A 35 -2.82 -10.70 17.65
CA PRO A 35 -3.89 -11.68 17.88
C PRO A 35 -5.26 -11.23 17.33
N ARG A 36 -5.49 -9.91 17.29
CA ARG A 36 -6.69 -9.27 16.71
C ARG A 36 -6.40 -8.55 15.38
N VAL A 37 -5.49 -9.07 14.55
CA VAL A 37 -5.20 -8.45 13.26
C VAL A 37 -6.45 -8.36 12.39
N VAL A 38 -6.71 -7.21 11.77
CA VAL A 38 -7.88 -7.00 10.91
C VAL A 38 -7.51 -7.23 9.44
N SER A 39 -8.31 -8.00 8.71
CA SER A 39 -8.10 -8.30 7.27
C SER A 39 -9.15 -7.68 6.36
N SER A 40 -10.33 -7.33 6.90
CA SER A 40 -11.39 -6.64 6.17
C SER A 40 -12.28 -5.81 7.11
N PHE A 41 -13.04 -4.88 6.55
CA PHE A 41 -14.12 -4.19 7.26
C PHE A 41 -15.38 -5.06 7.45
N GLY A 42 -15.43 -6.25 6.83
CA GLY A 42 -16.52 -7.21 6.95
C GLY A 42 -16.42 -8.13 8.17
N GLY A 43 -15.48 -7.87 9.08
CA GLY A 43 -15.35 -8.61 10.35
C GLY A 43 -14.28 -9.71 10.38
N ASP A 44 -13.41 -9.82 9.38
CA ASP A 44 -12.28 -10.77 9.40
C ASP A 44 -11.22 -10.32 10.42
N VAL A 45 -11.33 -10.83 11.66
CA VAL A 45 -10.48 -10.42 12.78
C VAL A 45 -9.76 -11.62 13.38
N GLY A 46 -8.44 -11.49 13.48
CA GLY A 46 -7.54 -12.43 14.12
C GLY A 46 -6.79 -13.35 13.16
N VAL A 47 -5.88 -14.13 13.72
CA VAL A 47 -4.87 -14.89 12.95
C VAL A 47 -5.49 -15.97 12.07
N LYS A 48 -6.56 -16.63 12.52
CA LYS A 48 -7.26 -17.65 11.73
C LYS A 48 -7.99 -17.04 10.54
N ASP A 49 -8.60 -15.89 10.72
CA ASP A 49 -9.36 -15.20 9.69
C ASP A 49 -8.40 -14.60 8.66
N PHE A 50 -7.28 -14.04 9.11
CA PHE A 50 -6.19 -13.61 8.24
C PHE A 50 -5.70 -14.74 7.32
N GLN A 51 -5.47 -15.94 7.87
CA GLN A 51 -5.02 -17.09 7.08
C GLN A 51 -6.03 -17.46 5.98
N ARG A 52 -7.33 -17.49 6.32
CA ARG A 52 -8.41 -17.80 5.37
C ARG A 52 -8.59 -16.70 4.33
N PHE A 53 -8.73 -15.45 4.76
CA PHE A 53 -8.92 -14.30 3.87
C PHE A 53 -7.80 -14.19 2.83
N TRP A 54 -6.56 -14.39 3.27
CA TRP A 54 -5.40 -14.30 2.39
C TRP A 54 -5.05 -15.59 1.68
N ASN A 55 -5.69 -16.72 2.01
CA ASN A 55 -5.29 -18.06 1.54
C ASN A 55 -3.77 -18.27 1.67
N ILE A 56 -3.18 -17.96 2.83
CA ILE A 56 -1.72 -17.83 2.97
C ILE A 56 -0.94 -19.12 2.65
N ASP A 57 -1.57 -20.28 2.80
CA ASP A 57 -0.96 -21.58 2.49
C ASP A 57 -0.84 -21.84 0.98
N ARG A 58 -1.50 -21.02 0.17
CA ARG A 58 -1.41 -21.08 -1.29
C ARG A 58 -0.14 -20.37 -1.78
N PRO A 59 0.71 -21.04 -2.59
CA PRO A 59 1.91 -20.41 -3.15
C PRO A 59 1.61 -19.17 -4.01
N ASP A 60 0.44 -19.13 -4.65
CA ASP A 60 -0.05 -18.06 -5.50
C ASP A 60 -0.88 -16.99 -4.76
N SER A 61 -0.92 -17.05 -3.43
CA SER A 61 -1.64 -16.08 -2.60
C SER A 61 -1.29 -14.63 -2.97
N ARG A 62 -2.33 -13.80 -3.12
CA ARG A 62 -2.17 -12.37 -3.39
C ARG A 62 -1.46 -11.63 -2.25
N LEU A 63 -1.47 -12.20 -1.04
CA LEU A 63 -0.81 -11.63 0.14
C LEU A 63 0.64 -11.26 -0.15
N TRP A 64 1.40 -12.17 -0.77
CA TRP A 64 2.84 -12.01 -0.92
C TRP A 64 3.18 -10.76 -1.72
N ARG A 65 2.51 -10.58 -2.86
CA ARG A 65 2.67 -9.39 -3.70
C ARG A 65 2.15 -8.13 -3.01
N THR A 66 0.97 -8.21 -2.38
CA THR A 66 0.36 -7.06 -1.68
C THR A 66 1.26 -6.56 -0.56
N LEU A 67 1.65 -7.44 0.37
CA LEU A 67 2.45 -7.09 1.53
C LEU A 67 3.84 -6.59 1.11
N ALA A 68 4.50 -7.26 0.17
CA ALA A 68 5.80 -6.80 -0.34
C ALA A 68 5.72 -5.41 -0.99
N THR A 69 4.64 -5.12 -1.73
CA THR A 69 4.41 -3.82 -2.37
C THR A 69 4.22 -2.73 -1.30
N ILE A 70 3.30 -2.94 -0.36
CA ILE A 70 3.02 -2.00 0.74
C ILE A 70 4.29 -1.66 1.52
N LEU A 71 5.05 -2.68 1.92
CA LEU A 71 6.28 -2.50 2.70
C LEU A 71 7.43 -1.87 1.91
N SER A 72 7.35 -1.84 0.58
CA SER A 72 8.35 -1.20 -0.29
C SER A 72 8.12 0.30 -0.47
N LEU A 73 6.87 0.75 -0.29
CA LEU A 73 6.45 2.14 -0.49
C LEU A 73 6.61 2.99 0.77
N GLY A 74 7.33 2.53 1.80
CA GLY A 74 7.49 3.29 3.03
C GLY A 74 6.17 3.58 3.75
N GLY A 75 6.17 4.55 4.64
CA GLY A 75 5.00 4.91 5.46
C GLY A 75 5.35 5.96 6.50
N SER A 76 4.44 6.21 7.43
CA SER A 76 4.65 7.14 8.53
C SER A 76 4.15 6.59 9.85
N PHE A 77 4.74 7.09 10.93
CA PHE A 77 4.19 6.95 12.27
C PHE A 77 2.98 7.87 12.43
N ARG A 78 1.95 7.34 13.07
CA ARG A 78 0.71 8.05 13.41
C ARG A 78 0.28 7.64 14.81
N THR A 79 -0.44 8.52 15.47
CA THR A 79 -1.16 8.18 16.71
C THR A 79 -2.60 7.90 16.34
N TYR A 80 -3.13 6.75 16.77
CA TYR A 80 -4.52 6.38 16.59
C TYR A 80 -4.98 5.71 17.89
N ASP A 81 -6.12 6.16 18.41
CA ASP A 81 -6.66 5.68 19.68
C ASP A 81 -5.60 5.67 20.82
N GLY A 82 -4.79 6.74 20.89
CA GLY A 82 -3.72 6.87 21.88
C GLY A 82 -2.48 5.99 21.64
N HIS A 83 -2.49 5.13 20.63
CA HIS A 83 -1.38 4.23 20.32
C HIS A 83 -0.54 4.72 19.13
N ARG A 84 0.78 4.70 19.30
CA ARG A 84 1.72 4.98 18.20
C ARG A 84 1.82 3.75 17.30
N GLN A 85 1.39 3.91 16.06
CA GLN A 85 1.48 2.89 15.02
C GLN A 85 2.26 3.40 13.80
N PHE A 86 2.88 2.49 13.07
CA PHE A 86 3.38 2.76 11.73
C PHE A 86 2.41 2.22 10.70
N CYS A 87 2.00 3.03 9.72
CA CYS A 87 1.17 2.56 8.62
C CYS A 87 1.86 2.77 7.27
N ALA A 88 1.75 1.77 6.41
CA ALA A 88 2.22 1.77 5.03
C ALA A 88 1.06 1.45 4.08
N PRO A 89 1.08 1.90 2.81
CA PRO A 89 2.11 2.73 2.20
C PRO A 89 2.01 4.22 2.61
N TYR A 90 3.00 5.05 2.27
CA TYR A 90 2.92 6.50 2.51
C TYR A 90 1.68 7.13 1.86
N VAL A 91 1.22 6.56 0.74
CA VAL A 91 0.04 7.06 0.01
C VAL A 91 -1.20 7.01 0.90
N TYR A 92 -1.31 6.02 1.79
CA TYR A 92 -2.37 6.00 2.80
C TYR A 92 -2.01 6.87 4.00
N SER A 93 -0.81 6.70 4.55
CA SER A 93 -0.47 7.25 5.87
C SER A 93 -0.25 8.77 5.88
N ARG A 94 -0.02 9.36 4.70
CA ARG A 94 0.24 10.79 4.46
C ARG A 94 -0.60 11.34 3.31
N TRP A 95 -1.76 10.73 3.05
CA TRP A 95 -2.70 11.30 2.09
C TRP A 95 -3.15 12.69 2.57
N PRO A 96 -3.17 13.73 1.73
CA PRO A 96 -3.66 15.04 2.13
C PRO A 96 -5.20 15.06 2.12
N ASP A 97 -5.79 15.61 3.18
CA ASP A 97 -7.24 15.56 3.42
C ASP A 97 -8.05 16.37 2.40
N GLU A 98 -7.43 17.35 1.73
CA GLU A 98 -8.07 18.17 0.71
C GLU A 98 -8.36 17.44 -0.61
N TRP A 99 -7.79 16.23 -0.81
CA TRP A 99 -8.01 15.43 -2.01
C TRP A 99 -8.91 14.23 -1.71
N ASP A 100 -10.06 14.17 -2.39
CA ASP A 100 -10.99 13.04 -2.28
C ASP A 100 -10.30 11.71 -2.64
N ALA A 101 -10.15 10.84 -1.65
CA ALA A 101 -9.47 9.57 -1.71
C ALA A 101 -10.11 8.56 -2.71
N PHE A 102 -11.38 8.77 -3.08
CA PHE A 102 -12.09 7.99 -4.09
C PHE A 102 -11.89 8.51 -5.51
N GLN A 103 -11.55 9.80 -5.66
CA GLN A 103 -11.39 10.44 -6.97
C GLN A 103 -9.93 10.62 -7.38
N TYR A 104 -8.99 10.50 -6.44
CA TYR A 104 -7.58 10.78 -6.67
C TYR A 104 -6.68 9.60 -6.31
N ALA A 105 -5.52 9.57 -6.95
CA ALA A 105 -4.45 8.61 -6.68
C ALA A 105 -3.09 9.28 -6.82
N ALA A 106 -2.07 8.70 -6.18
CA ALA A 106 -0.69 9.16 -6.28
C ALA A 106 0.07 8.41 -7.37
N ILE A 107 0.86 9.16 -8.14
CA ILE A 107 1.92 8.60 -8.99
C ILE A 107 3.05 8.06 -8.11
N LEU A 108 3.56 6.89 -8.47
CA LEU A 108 4.66 6.22 -7.78
C LEU A 108 5.95 6.36 -8.58
N GLY A 109 6.83 7.27 -8.13
CA GLY A 109 8.15 7.45 -8.70
C GLY A 109 8.33 8.80 -9.40
N ARG A 110 9.49 8.97 -10.02
CA ARG A 110 9.87 10.17 -10.78
C ARG A 110 9.77 9.92 -12.27
N ASN A 111 9.45 10.97 -13.02
CA ASN A 111 9.45 10.98 -14.49
C ASN A 111 8.58 9.88 -15.12
N ILE A 112 7.45 9.54 -14.48
CA ILE A 112 6.50 8.54 -14.96
C ILE A 112 5.77 9.08 -16.17
N ASN A 113 5.86 8.37 -17.29
CA ASN A 113 5.21 8.75 -18.54
C ASN A 113 3.69 8.62 -18.43
N VAL A 114 2.99 9.72 -18.73
CA VAL A 114 1.57 9.72 -19.09
C VAL A 114 1.48 9.59 -20.60
N ARG A 115 0.75 8.61 -21.12
CA ARG A 115 0.67 8.33 -22.56
C ARG A 115 -0.69 8.67 -23.14
N THR A 116 -0.74 8.96 -24.43
CA THR A 116 -1.99 9.34 -25.14
C THR A 116 -2.98 8.19 -25.25
N ARG A 117 -2.48 6.95 -25.30
CA ARG A 117 -3.27 5.70 -25.38
C ARG A 117 -2.67 4.65 -24.43
N PRO A 118 -3.44 3.60 -24.08
CA PRO A 118 -2.99 2.52 -23.18
C PRO A 118 -1.98 1.57 -23.86
N SER A 119 -0.83 2.09 -24.27
CA SER A 119 0.21 1.32 -24.95
C SER A 119 1.60 1.95 -24.74
N LEU A 120 2.62 1.11 -24.60
CA LEU A 120 4.02 1.54 -24.46
C LEU A 120 4.56 2.29 -25.69
N ALA A 121 4.00 2.03 -26.87
CA ALA A 121 4.40 2.69 -28.11
C ALA A 121 3.72 4.06 -28.31
N SER A 122 2.75 4.41 -27.48
CA SER A 122 1.97 5.63 -27.66
C SER A 122 2.74 6.87 -27.21
N PRO A 123 2.59 8.02 -27.90
CA PRO A 123 3.25 9.26 -27.53
C PRO A 123 3.08 9.63 -26.05
N VAL A 124 4.12 10.23 -25.47
CA VAL A 124 4.08 10.75 -24.10
C VAL A 124 3.41 12.11 -24.10
N VAL A 125 2.34 12.24 -23.32
CA VAL A 125 1.62 13.49 -23.05
C VAL A 125 2.49 14.38 -22.17
N THR A 126 2.87 13.87 -21.00
CA THR A 126 3.70 14.55 -20.01
C THR A 126 4.39 13.51 -19.11
N ARG A 127 5.25 13.97 -18.20
CA ARG A 127 5.85 13.15 -17.16
C ARG A 127 5.47 13.70 -15.79
N LEU A 128 5.15 12.79 -14.87
CA LEU A 128 4.76 13.10 -13.50
C LEU A 128 5.77 12.50 -12.51
N SER A 129 6.00 13.19 -11.40
CA SER A 129 6.88 12.78 -10.32
C SER A 129 6.17 12.92 -8.98
N TYR A 130 5.61 11.82 -8.48
CA TYR A 130 4.84 11.76 -7.23
C TYR A 130 3.57 12.64 -7.18
N ASP A 131 3.14 13.20 -8.32
CA ASP A 131 1.93 14.00 -8.43
C ASP A 131 0.67 13.21 -8.04
N LEU A 132 -0.33 13.94 -7.52
CA LEU A 132 -1.69 13.44 -7.41
C LEU A 132 -2.43 13.65 -8.73
N VAL A 133 -3.18 12.65 -9.15
CA VAL A 133 -3.95 12.66 -10.40
C VAL A 133 -5.37 12.22 -10.14
N ARG A 134 -6.32 12.79 -10.90
CA ARG A 134 -7.71 12.35 -10.84
C ARG A 134 -7.87 11.05 -11.63
N ILE A 135 -8.60 10.10 -11.05
CA ILE A 135 -8.87 8.77 -11.60
C ILE A 135 -10.38 8.58 -11.80
N PRO A 136 -10.98 9.15 -12.86
CA PRO A 136 -12.44 9.20 -13.02
C PRO A 136 -13.12 7.83 -13.14
N ARG A 137 -12.36 6.76 -13.40
CA ARG A 137 -12.86 5.38 -13.49
C ARG A 137 -12.24 4.46 -12.44
N GLY A 138 -11.58 5.03 -11.43
CA GLY A 138 -10.75 4.28 -10.50
C GLY A 138 -9.49 3.68 -11.14
N ILE A 139 -8.74 2.91 -10.36
CA ILE A 139 -7.60 2.13 -10.84
C ILE A 139 -8.10 0.76 -11.29
N ARG A 140 -8.25 0.57 -12.60
CA ARG A 140 -8.72 -0.69 -13.21
C ARG A 140 -7.83 -1.05 -14.39
N GLY A 141 -7.54 -2.34 -14.55
CA GLY A 141 -6.73 -2.87 -15.65
C GLY A 141 -5.25 -2.48 -15.58
N VAL A 142 -4.55 -2.71 -16.68
CA VAL A 142 -3.10 -2.49 -16.80
C VAL A 142 -2.76 -1.01 -17.08
N TRP A 143 -3.65 -0.30 -17.76
CA TRP A 143 -3.51 1.12 -18.08
C TRP A 143 -4.65 1.90 -17.46
N VAL A 144 -4.30 2.86 -16.61
CA VAL A 144 -5.24 3.66 -15.84
C VAL A 144 -5.45 4.98 -16.54
N PRO A 145 -6.69 5.34 -16.93
CA PRO A 145 -7.00 6.67 -17.42
C PRO A 145 -6.88 7.68 -16.28
N VAL A 146 -6.15 8.77 -16.52
CA VAL A 146 -5.88 9.82 -15.54
C VAL A 146 -6.13 11.20 -16.12
N ILE A 147 -6.43 12.15 -15.23
CA ILE A 147 -6.36 13.59 -15.51
C ILE A 147 -5.23 14.16 -14.65
N THR A 148 -4.23 14.73 -15.32
CA THR A 148 -3.05 15.34 -14.68
C THR A 148 -3.41 16.63 -13.93
N PRO A 149 -2.56 17.16 -13.04
CA PRO A 149 -2.79 18.45 -12.39
C PRO A 149 -3.04 19.61 -13.38
N SER A 150 -2.38 19.55 -14.55
CA SER A 150 -2.58 20.53 -15.63
C SER A 150 -3.90 20.36 -16.41
N GLY A 151 -4.79 19.44 -16.03
CA GLY A 151 -6.04 19.15 -16.72
C GLY A 151 -5.91 18.22 -17.95
N ARG A 152 -4.69 17.86 -18.36
CA ARG A 152 -4.47 16.97 -19.51
C ARG A 152 -4.90 15.53 -19.21
N ARG A 153 -5.53 14.87 -20.19
CA ARG A 153 -5.94 13.47 -20.13
C ARG A 153 -4.87 12.53 -20.68
N GLY A 154 -4.77 11.34 -20.13
CA GLY A 154 -3.90 10.29 -20.66
C GLY A 154 -3.98 8.99 -19.86
N TYR A 155 -3.01 8.12 -20.05
CA TYR A 155 -2.94 6.79 -19.45
C TYR A 155 -1.61 6.56 -18.75
N VAL A 156 -1.66 6.00 -17.55
CA VAL A 156 -0.49 5.58 -16.77
C VAL A 156 -0.55 4.07 -16.54
N TYR A 157 0.60 3.39 -16.63
CA TYR A 157 0.66 1.97 -16.34
C TYR A 157 0.40 1.72 -14.84
N SER A 158 -0.48 0.78 -14.50
CA SER A 158 -1.03 0.63 -13.14
C SER A 158 0.03 0.41 -12.04
N ARG A 159 1.20 -0.14 -12.40
CA ARG A 159 2.34 -0.29 -11.47
C ARG A 159 2.91 1.03 -10.94
N PHE A 160 2.61 2.15 -11.59
CA PHE A 160 3.13 3.48 -11.26
C PHE A 160 2.08 4.40 -10.63
N ILE A 161 0.96 3.85 -10.17
CA ILE A 161 -0.12 4.64 -9.57
C ILE A 161 -0.76 3.85 -8.42
N ARG A 162 -1.13 4.54 -7.35
CA ARG A 162 -1.70 3.91 -6.15
C ARG A 162 -2.81 4.76 -5.58
N SER A 163 -3.93 4.12 -5.26
CA SER A 163 -5.04 4.74 -4.52
C SER A 163 -4.74 4.73 -3.01
N PRO A 164 -5.11 5.79 -2.27
CA PRO A 164 -4.96 5.86 -0.82
C PRO A 164 -5.85 4.89 -0.04
N ILE A 165 -6.96 4.44 -0.62
CA ILE A 165 -7.91 3.48 -0.04
C ILE A 165 -7.64 2.03 -0.49
N ASP A 166 -6.58 1.80 -1.26
CA ASP A 166 -6.10 0.45 -1.53
C ASP A 166 -5.41 -0.12 -0.27
N TYR A 167 -4.99 -1.39 -0.30
CA TYR A 167 -4.44 -2.07 0.87
C TYR A 167 -3.37 -1.27 1.60
N ARG A 168 -3.53 -1.23 2.91
CA ARG A 168 -2.59 -0.67 3.89
C ARG A 168 -2.27 -1.69 4.96
N ALA A 169 -1.06 -1.63 5.48
CA ALA A 169 -0.62 -2.41 6.62
C ALA A 169 -0.25 -1.47 7.77
N CYS A 170 -0.81 -1.71 8.94
CA CYS A 170 -0.49 -0.95 10.15
C CYS A 170 0.16 -1.86 11.21
N PHE A 171 1.04 -1.27 12.00
CA PHE A 171 1.91 -1.99 12.93
C PHE A 171 2.03 -1.25 14.25
N GLU A 172 1.97 -2.01 15.34
CA GLU A 172 2.16 -1.49 16.70
C GLU A 172 3.24 -2.28 17.43
N LYS A 173 3.87 -1.64 18.42
CA LYS A 173 4.87 -2.27 19.27
C LYS A 173 4.26 -2.65 20.61
N LEU A 174 4.06 -3.94 20.83
CA LEU A 174 3.53 -4.49 22.08
C LEU A 174 4.62 -5.27 22.81
N ARG A 175 4.89 -4.90 24.07
CA ARG A 175 5.90 -5.55 24.93
C ARG A 175 7.25 -5.76 24.20
N GLY A 176 7.70 -4.73 23.49
CA GLY A 176 8.96 -4.73 22.75
C GLY A 176 8.92 -5.36 21.34
N LYS A 177 7.81 -5.97 20.92
CA LYS A 177 7.68 -6.66 19.62
C LYS A 177 6.75 -5.90 18.69
N TRP A 178 7.18 -5.70 17.45
CA TRP A 178 6.33 -5.15 16.39
C TRP A 178 5.39 -6.23 15.85
N LEU A 179 4.11 -5.89 15.78
CA LEU A 179 3.05 -6.76 15.29
C LEU A 179 2.20 -6.00 14.26
N MET A 180 1.77 -6.69 13.21
CA MET A 180 0.83 -6.18 12.22
C MET A 180 -0.58 -6.23 12.80
N THR A 181 -1.18 -5.06 12.96
CA THR A 181 -2.53 -4.88 13.53
C THR A 181 -3.61 -4.84 12.45
N ALA A 182 -3.26 -4.45 11.23
CA ALA A 182 -4.18 -4.47 10.09
C ALA A 182 -3.45 -4.76 8.78
N LEU A 183 -4.12 -5.45 7.87
CA LEU A 183 -3.82 -5.49 6.44
C LEU A 183 -5.14 -5.44 5.66
N VAL A 184 -5.63 -4.24 5.40
CA VAL A 184 -7.02 -3.98 4.94
C VAL A 184 -7.04 -2.99 3.78
N ALA A 185 -8.11 -2.99 2.98
CA ALA A 185 -8.40 -2.01 1.93
C ALA A 185 -9.84 -1.54 2.04
N GLY A 186 -10.13 -0.33 1.53
CA GLY A 186 -11.38 0.40 1.73
C GLY A 186 -11.14 1.69 2.51
N ASP A 187 -12.19 2.38 2.91
CA ASP A 187 -12.16 3.45 3.89
C ASP A 187 -12.33 2.92 5.31
#